data_AF-A0A1X0JFJ9-F1
#
_entry.id   AF-A0A1X0JFJ9-F1
#
_cell.length_a   1.000
_cell.length_b   1.000
_cell.length_c   1.000
_cell.angle_alpha   90.00
_cell.angle_beta   90.00
_cell.angle_gamma   90.00
#
_symmetry.space_group_name_H-M   'P 1'
#
loop_
_entity.id
_entity.type
_entity.pdbx_description
1 polymer ?
#
loop_
_entity_poly.entity_id
_entity_poly.type
_entity_poly.pdbx_seq_one_letter_code
_entity_poly.pdbx_strand_id
1 'polypeptide(L)'
;MVWIRRVRTASGATAVQIAESVDGRRRIVRHVGSARDDAELGLLIEEARRLLADDTQGELDLGITPKAVRAQMVPNPAEALFPDGAGVPTARELVARPRVLKSSSGLLYDALAQVYASLGFEAAAGDEVFRDLVIARVVEPTSLLDVDRVLAELGRTSASLSTRKRTLRRARAGGYREQIATACFAHARTAGDVSLVLYDVTTLYFEADKEDDLRRVGYSKERRVDPQIVVGLLVDRRGFPLEIGCFEGNKAETLTIVPIVKAFQARHQITDMVVVADAGMLASGNLRELDEAGLRFIVGSRVTKAPNDLASHFHWHGDFFTDGQIIDTITPRDQRGTATKTSDPKRKAEPVWDPAVHAKSWRAVWAYSTKRAVRDTKTLNLQENKARAVAAGEKAARVPRFIKNRNGSQEFDEASLQRARRLVGLKGYVTNIDAALMPATEVIASYHNLWHVEASFRMSKSDLAARPMFARTRDAIEAHLTIVFTALAVSREVQNRTGLSLRRFLRTLKPLRSATIDLNGVIATYPPAIDNEVKTILDALEAENSRH
;
A
#
# COMPACT_ATOMS: atom_id res chain seq x y z
N MET A 1 5.50 9.54 23.97
CA MET A 1 4.36 8.60 24.19
C MET A 1 3.09 9.43 24.24
N VAL A 2 2.05 9.07 23.47
CA VAL A 2 0.78 9.82 23.37
C VAL A 2 -0.34 9.03 24.04
N TRP A 3 -1.21 9.67 24.82
CA TRP A 3 -2.34 9.03 25.52
C TRP A 3 -3.55 9.97 25.67
N ILE A 4 -4.71 9.39 25.94
CA ILE A 4 -5.95 10.13 26.22
C ILE A 4 -5.98 10.52 27.70
N ARG A 5 -6.12 11.82 27.97
CA ARG A 5 -6.25 12.41 29.30
C ARG A 5 -7.67 12.93 29.49
N ARG A 6 -8.26 12.66 30.66
CA ARG A 6 -9.56 13.19 31.10
C ARG A 6 -9.34 14.18 32.24
N VAL A 7 -9.94 15.37 32.16
CA VAL A 7 -9.77 16.43 33.18
C VAL A 7 -11.13 17.05 33.50
N ARG A 8 -11.49 17.17 34.77
CA ARG A 8 -12.67 17.96 35.17
C ARG A 8 -12.38 19.44 35.03
N THR A 9 -13.28 20.14 34.36
CA THR A 9 -13.22 21.60 34.16
C THR A 9 -13.94 22.32 35.32
N ALA A 10 -13.66 23.61 35.49
CA ALA A 10 -14.30 24.45 36.51
C ALA A 10 -15.83 24.55 36.37
N SER A 11 -16.37 24.24 35.17
CA SER A 11 -17.81 24.19 34.89
C SER A 11 -18.46 22.83 35.19
N GLY A 12 -17.71 21.88 35.77
CA GLY A 12 -18.20 20.54 36.12
C GLY A 12 -18.17 19.51 34.97
N ALA A 13 -17.91 19.94 33.73
CA ALA A 13 -17.78 19.05 32.58
C ALA A 13 -16.43 18.31 32.55
N THR A 14 -16.39 17.12 31.93
CA THR A 14 -15.17 16.32 31.75
C THR A 14 -14.57 16.57 30.36
N ALA A 15 -13.44 17.27 30.31
CA ALA A 15 -12.68 17.48 29.09
C ALA A 15 -11.88 16.23 28.69
N VAL A 16 -11.94 15.86 27.41
CA VAL A 16 -11.14 14.80 26.81
C VAL A 16 -10.05 15.44 25.95
N GLN A 17 -8.80 15.12 26.26
CA GLN A 17 -7.61 15.69 25.64
C GLN A 17 -6.66 14.58 25.19
N ILE A 18 -5.95 14.81 24.10
CA ILE A 18 -4.82 13.97 23.69
C ILE A 18 -3.55 14.66 24.16
N ALA A 19 -2.75 13.98 24.97
CA ALA A 19 -1.52 14.49 25.55
C ALA A 19 -0.34 13.63 25.15
N GLU A 20 0.82 14.25 25.02
CA GLU A 20 2.10 13.59 24.75
C GLU A 20 3.13 13.92 25.82
N SER A 21 4.13 13.04 25.94
CA SER A 21 5.32 13.28 26.74
C SER A 21 6.53 13.30 25.81
N VAL A 22 7.24 14.42 25.80
CA VAL A 22 8.49 14.67 25.06
C VAL A 22 9.51 15.22 26.05
N ASP A 23 10.69 14.61 26.14
CA ASP A 23 11.79 15.00 27.04
C ASP A 23 11.38 15.27 28.51
N GLY A 24 10.51 14.40 29.05
CA GLY A 24 10.04 14.50 30.43
C GLY A 24 9.00 15.59 30.69
N ARG A 25 8.63 16.39 29.68
CA ARG A 25 7.58 17.42 29.77
C ARG A 25 6.30 16.93 29.09
N ARG A 26 5.15 17.15 29.76
CA ARG A 26 3.83 16.78 29.25
C ARG A 26 3.23 17.93 28.47
N ARG A 27 2.85 17.71 27.20
CA ARG A 27 2.20 18.68 26.32
C ARG A 27 0.83 18.18 25.91
N ILE A 28 -0.15 19.09 25.82
CA ILE A 28 -1.46 18.77 25.25
C ILE A 28 -1.36 18.95 23.73
N VAL A 29 -1.55 17.86 22.99
CA VAL A 29 -1.49 17.84 21.52
C VAL A 29 -2.79 18.38 20.95
N ARG A 30 -3.93 17.95 21.50
CA ARG A 30 -5.25 18.31 20.98
C ARG A 30 -6.32 18.24 22.06
N HIS A 31 -7.22 19.24 22.04
CA HIS A 31 -8.46 19.21 22.82
C HIS A 31 -9.56 18.60 21.95
N VAL A 32 -10.16 17.47 22.38
CA VAL A 32 -11.16 16.75 21.60
C VAL A 32 -12.56 17.29 21.87
N GLY A 33 -12.86 17.63 23.14
CA GLY A 33 -14.14 18.21 23.55
C GLY A 33 -14.34 18.12 25.07
N SER A 34 -15.49 18.61 25.54
CA SER A 34 -15.90 18.52 26.96
C SER A 34 -17.29 17.91 27.06
N ALA A 35 -17.41 16.79 27.77
CA ALA A 35 -18.67 16.07 27.99
C ALA A 35 -19.34 16.49 29.30
N ARG A 36 -20.67 16.62 29.28
CA ARG A 36 -21.50 16.90 30.46
C ARG A 36 -22.19 15.65 31.02
N ASP A 37 -22.26 14.58 30.23
CA ASP A 37 -22.78 13.27 30.64
C ASP A 37 -21.87 12.12 30.15
N ASP A 38 -22.18 10.90 30.59
CA ASP A 38 -21.37 9.71 30.27
C ASP A 38 -21.49 9.25 28.81
N ALA A 39 -22.58 9.61 28.12
CA ALA A 39 -22.79 9.26 26.71
C ALA A 39 -21.91 10.12 25.80
N GLU A 40 -21.89 11.44 26.03
CA GLU A 40 -20.97 12.37 25.38
C GLU A 40 -19.51 12.01 25.68
N LEU A 41 -19.21 11.59 26.91
CA LEU A 41 -17.85 11.18 27.30
C LEU A 41 -17.41 9.93 26.53
N GLY A 42 -18.30 8.96 26.34
CA GLY A 42 -18.05 7.78 25.52
C GLY A 42 -17.70 8.13 24.06
N LEU A 43 -18.49 9.01 23.45
CA LEU A 43 -18.28 9.47 22.07
C LEU A 43 -16.96 10.22 21.91
N LEU A 44 -16.62 11.11 22.85
CA LEU A 44 -15.36 11.86 22.81
C LEU A 44 -14.13 10.97 23.03
N ILE A 45 -14.25 9.89 23.81
CA ILE A 45 -13.16 8.92 24.01
C ILE A 45 -12.96 8.05 22.76
N GLU A 46 -14.04 7.61 22.10
CA GLU A 46 -13.98 6.91 20.81
C GLU A 46 -13.30 7.77 19.74
N GLU A 47 -13.70 9.04 19.61
CA GLU A 47 -13.09 9.97 18.66
C GLU A 47 -11.60 10.23 19.01
N ALA A 48 -11.26 10.37 20.30
CA ALA A 48 -9.86 10.50 20.72
C ALA A 48 -9.02 9.24 20.41
N ARG A 49 -9.60 8.04 20.49
CA ARG A 49 -8.93 6.79 20.10
C ARG A 49 -8.74 6.70 18.59
N ARG A 50 -9.74 7.11 17.81
CA ARG A 50 -9.64 7.18 16.36
C ARG A 50 -8.51 8.11 15.92
N LEU A 51 -8.43 9.29 16.53
CA LEU A 51 -7.34 10.25 16.27
C LEU A 51 -5.96 9.72 16.66
N LEU A 52 -5.84 8.97 17.76
CA LEU A 52 -4.58 8.31 18.14
C LEU A 52 -4.17 7.15 17.23
N ALA A 53 -5.16 6.43 16.69
CA ALA A 53 -4.92 5.37 15.71
C ALA A 53 -4.47 5.95 14.35
N ASP A 54 -4.92 7.16 14.01
CA ASP A 54 -4.48 7.91 12.83
C ASP A 54 -3.03 8.45 12.97
N ASP A 55 -2.63 8.97 14.14
CA ASP A 55 -1.28 9.56 14.35
C ASP A 55 -0.16 8.52 14.57
N THR A 56 -0.49 7.28 14.93
CA THR A 56 0.52 6.22 15.18
C THR A 56 0.97 5.47 13.92
N GLN A 57 0.44 5.82 12.74
CA GLN A 57 0.85 5.27 11.45
C GLN A 57 1.73 6.26 10.66
N GLY A 58 2.92 6.53 11.20
CA GLY A 58 4.12 6.88 10.43
C GLY A 58 4.01 8.09 9.49
N GLU A 59 3.82 9.29 10.05
CA GLU A 59 4.40 10.50 9.46
C GLU A 59 5.75 10.79 10.13
N LEU A 60 6.75 11.06 9.30
CA LEU A 60 7.92 11.85 9.70
C LEU A 60 7.40 13.18 10.24
N ASP A 61 7.61 13.39 11.54
CA ASP A 61 7.31 14.64 12.24
C ASP A 61 8.23 15.75 11.71
N LEU A 62 7.79 16.44 10.66
CA LEU A 62 8.30 17.76 10.32
C LEU A 62 7.46 18.77 11.10
N GLY A 63 7.88 19.03 12.33
CA GLY A 63 7.20 19.84 13.34
C GLY A 63 6.77 21.23 12.87
N ILE A 64 5.64 21.29 12.15
CA ILE A 64 4.92 22.52 11.84
C ILE A 64 3.44 22.22 12.05
N THR A 65 2.97 22.49 13.27
CA THR A 65 1.54 22.62 13.55
C THR A 65 1.00 23.84 12.80
N PRO A 66 0.07 23.70 11.83
CA PRO A 66 -0.58 24.86 11.24
C PRO A 66 -1.46 25.53 12.29
N LYS A 67 -1.20 26.81 12.52
CA LYS A 67 -1.97 27.67 13.41
C LYS A 67 -3.35 27.86 12.77
N ALA A 68 -4.40 27.38 13.42
CA ALA A 68 -5.77 27.64 12.98
C ALA A 68 -5.99 29.15 12.85
N VAL A 69 -6.21 29.62 11.62
CA VAL A 69 -6.62 31.00 11.36
C VAL A 69 -8.04 31.14 11.92
N ARG A 70 -8.16 31.80 13.07
CA ARG A 70 -9.47 32.27 13.54
C ARG A 70 -9.97 33.29 12.53
N ALA A 71 -11.06 32.96 11.83
CA ALA A 71 -11.81 33.96 11.09
C ALA A 71 -12.20 35.08 12.07
N GLN A 72 -11.69 36.28 11.81
CA GLN A 72 -12.05 37.47 12.56
C GLN A 72 -13.48 37.82 12.13
N MET A 73 -14.46 37.58 13.00
CA MET A 73 -15.80 38.13 12.80
C MET A 73 -15.68 39.65 12.87
N VAL A 74 -15.89 40.30 11.72
CA VAL A 74 -16.10 41.75 11.69
C VAL A 74 -17.39 42.03 12.47
N PRO A 75 -17.37 42.87 13.53
CA PRO A 75 -18.57 43.18 14.26
C PRO A 75 -19.54 43.94 13.34
N ASN A 76 -20.84 43.78 13.61
CA ASN A 76 -21.88 44.58 12.97
C ASN A 76 -21.53 46.08 13.12
N PRO A 77 -21.64 46.90 12.08
CA PRO A 77 -21.45 48.34 12.24
C PRO A 77 -22.47 48.85 13.26
N ALA A 78 -21.97 49.57 14.27
CA ALA A 78 -22.77 50.15 15.33
C ALA A 78 -23.78 51.16 14.77
N GLU A 79 -24.93 51.23 15.42
CA GLU A 79 -26.02 52.14 15.12
C GLU A 79 -25.57 53.62 15.17
N ALA A 80 -26.11 54.37 14.19
CA ALA A 80 -26.40 55.81 14.17
C ALA A 80 -25.26 56.82 14.47
N LEU A 81 -24.73 57.43 13.41
CA LEU A 81 -23.89 58.64 13.45
C LEU A 81 -24.60 59.91 12.93
N PHE A 82 -25.90 59.86 12.67
CA PHE A 82 -26.67 61.04 12.23
C PHE A 82 -28.00 61.14 12.99
N PRO A 83 -28.33 62.30 13.59
CA PRO A 83 -29.63 62.53 14.22
C PRO A 83 -30.73 62.70 13.18
N ASP A 84 -31.94 62.31 13.57
CA ASP A 84 -33.17 62.27 12.79
C ASP A 84 -33.43 63.55 11.97
N GLY A 85 -33.37 63.40 10.65
CA GLY A 85 -33.95 64.33 9.69
C GLY A 85 -35.13 63.65 9.01
N ALA A 86 -36.35 64.09 9.32
CA ALA A 86 -37.59 63.63 8.71
C ALA A 86 -37.54 63.81 7.18
N GLY A 87 -37.30 62.70 6.47
CA GLY A 87 -37.33 62.61 5.01
C GLY A 87 -38.17 61.41 4.59
N VAL A 88 -39.14 61.66 3.72
CA VAL A 88 -40.10 60.73 3.13
C VAL A 88 -39.42 59.39 2.75
N PRO A 89 -40.00 58.21 3.08
CA PRO A 89 -39.41 56.94 2.70
C PRO A 89 -39.51 56.75 1.19
N THR A 90 -38.45 57.06 0.45
CA THR A 90 -38.23 56.49 -0.87
C THR A 90 -38.16 54.98 -0.72
N ALA A 91 -38.99 54.26 -1.45
CA ALA A 91 -39.01 52.80 -1.46
C ALA A 91 -37.58 52.27 -1.61
N ARG A 92 -37.05 51.63 -0.56
CA ARG A 92 -35.80 50.90 -0.64
C ARG A 92 -36.01 49.82 -1.71
N GLU A 93 -35.34 49.95 -2.85
CA GLU A 93 -35.18 48.82 -3.77
C GLU A 93 -34.61 47.67 -2.93
N LEU A 94 -35.45 46.67 -2.67
CA LEU A 94 -35.07 45.43 -2.03
C LEU A 94 -34.21 44.67 -3.03
N VAL A 95 -32.93 45.02 -3.08
CA VAL A 95 -31.93 44.29 -3.87
C VAL A 95 -31.97 42.84 -3.38
N ALA A 96 -32.29 41.92 -4.30
CA ALA A 96 -32.37 40.50 -3.98
C ALA A 96 -31.03 40.05 -3.39
N ARG A 97 -31.07 39.35 -2.25
CA ARG A 97 -29.83 38.90 -1.61
C ARG A 97 -29.07 37.95 -2.55
N PRO A 98 -27.73 38.10 -2.66
CA PRO A 98 -26.88 37.15 -3.34
C PRO A 98 -27.23 35.71 -2.96
N ARG A 99 -27.50 34.87 -3.96
CA ARG A 99 -27.84 33.46 -3.73
C ARG A 99 -26.81 32.56 -4.37
N VAL A 100 -26.19 31.70 -3.57
CA VAL A 100 -25.35 30.63 -4.11
C VAL A 100 -26.26 29.59 -4.76
N LEU A 101 -26.12 29.39 -6.06
CA LEU A 101 -26.89 28.41 -6.85
C LEU A 101 -26.24 27.03 -6.79
N LYS A 102 -24.91 26.96 -6.93
CA LYS A 102 -24.12 25.72 -6.93
C LYS A 102 -22.74 25.99 -6.32
N SER A 103 -22.19 24.99 -5.65
CA SER A 103 -20.78 24.99 -5.23
C SER A 103 -20.18 23.62 -5.47
N SER A 104 -18.95 23.56 -5.99
CA SER A 104 -18.29 22.29 -6.33
C SER A 104 -16.77 22.37 -6.27
N SER A 105 -16.13 21.26 -5.94
CA SER A 105 -14.67 21.09 -5.92
C SER A 105 -14.14 20.73 -7.32
N GLY A 106 -14.43 21.56 -8.32
CA GLY A 106 -14.07 21.31 -9.73
C GLY A 106 -12.56 21.21 -9.95
N LEU A 107 -11.79 22.05 -9.25
CA LEU A 107 -10.32 22.05 -9.32
C LEU A 107 -9.70 20.69 -8.98
N LEU A 108 -10.26 19.98 -7.99
CA LEU A 108 -9.79 18.64 -7.63
C LEU A 108 -10.06 17.62 -8.75
N TYR A 109 -11.23 17.70 -9.39
CA TYR A 109 -11.52 16.83 -10.53
C TYR A 109 -10.56 17.11 -11.69
N ASP A 110 -10.35 18.39 -12.01
CA ASP A 110 -9.50 18.80 -13.13
C ASP A 110 -8.06 18.35 -12.92
N ALA A 111 -7.52 18.51 -11.71
CA ALA A 111 -6.20 18.01 -11.35
C ALA A 111 -6.07 16.48 -11.52
N LEU A 112 -7.08 15.70 -11.07
CA LEU A 112 -7.06 14.25 -11.21
C LEU A 112 -7.28 13.79 -12.66
N ALA A 113 -8.13 14.48 -13.41
CA ALA A 113 -8.38 14.23 -14.83
C ALA A 113 -7.14 14.55 -15.68
N GLN A 114 -6.39 15.60 -15.33
CA GLN A 114 -5.12 15.93 -15.97
C GLN A 114 -4.08 14.83 -15.72
N VAL A 115 -3.95 14.34 -14.48
CA VAL A 115 -3.06 13.20 -14.20
C VAL A 115 -3.49 11.96 -14.98
N TYR A 116 -4.78 11.63 -14.98
CA TYR A 116 -5.35 10.53 -15.76
C TYR A 116 -5.01 10.64 -17.26
N ALA A 117 -5.16 11.82 -17.84
CA ALA A 117 -4.82 12.08 -19.24
C ALA A 117 -3.31 11.99 -19.50
N SER A 118 -2.48 12.53 -18.60
CA SER A 118 -1.01 12.49 -18.74
C SER A 118 -0.43 11.07 -18.65
N LEU A 119 -1.13 10.16 -17.98
CA LEU A 119 -0.79 8.73 -17.97
C LEU A 119 -1.20 8.01 -19.27
N GLY A 120 -1.79 8.72 -20.23
CA GLY A 120 -2.27 8.17 -21.50
C GLY A 120 -3.61 7.43 -21.41
N PHE A 121 -4.30 7.48 -20.26
CA PHE A 121 -5.51 6.68 -20.05
C PHE A 121 -6.73 7.18 -20.83
N GLU A 122 -6.75 8.46 -21.21
CA GLU A 122 -7.79 9.02 -22.08
C GLU A 122 -7.71 8.37 -23.47
N ALA A 123 -6.51 8.28 -24.05
CA ALA A 123 -6.28 7.62 -25.34
C ALA A 123 -6.43 6.10 -25.25
N ALA A 124 -6.03 5.50 -24.13
CA ALA A 124 -6.10 4.05 -23.94
C ALA A 124 -7.54 3.53 -23.86
N ALA A 125 -8.38 4.09 -22.97
CA ALA A 125 -9.73 3.60 -22.75
C ALA A 125 -10.80 4.36 -23.58
N GLY A 126 -10.59 5.65 -23.86
CA GLY A 126 -11.51 6.48 -24.65
C GLY A 126 -12.93 6.60 -24.07
N ASP A 127 -13.06 6.54 -22.74
CA ASP A 127 -14.36 6.42 -22.06
C ASP A 127 -14.46 7.34 -20.84
N GLU A 128 -15.16 8.46 -21.02
CA GLU A 128 -15.35 9.47 -19.97
C GLU A 128 -16.09 8.92 -18.74
N VAL A 129 -17.03 7.99 -18.93
CA VAL A 129 -17.75 7.38 -17.81
C VAL A 129 -16.81 6.48 -17.01
N PHE A 130 -15.85 5.83 -17.67
CA PHE A 130 -14.81 5.06 -16.98
C PHE A 130 -13.87 5.98 -16.20
N ARG A 131 -13.41 7.10 -16.81
CA ARG A 131 -12.61 8.13 -16.12
C ARG A 131 -13.33 8.65 -14.88
N ASP A 132 -14.61 8.98 -14.99
CA ASP A 132 -15.44 9.46 -13.88
C ASP A 132 -15.51 8.44 -12.74
N LEU A 133 -15.68 7.16 -13.07
CA LEU A 133 -15.70 6.08 -12.08
C LEU A 133 -14.34 5.92 -11.37
N VAL A 134 -13.23 6.10 -12.08
CA VAL A 134 -11.87 6.09 -11.53
C VAL A 134 -11.65 7.29 -10.62
N ILE A 135 -11.96 8.51 -11.05
CA ILE A 135 -11.78 9.72 -10.25
C ILE A 135 -12.67 9.68 -9.00
N ALA A 136 -13.94 9.27 -9.14
CA ALA A 136 -14.83 9.09 -8.00
C ALA A 136 -14.25 8.08 -6.98
N ARG A 137 -13.67 6.97 -7.46
CA ARG A 137 -13.00 5.97 -6.61
C ARG A 137 -11.79 6.54 -5.86
N VAL A 138 -10.99 7.41 -6.51
CA VAL A 138 -9.84 8.07 -5.90
C VAL A 138 -10.29 9.07 -4.81
N VAL A 139 -11.31 9.89 -5.11
CA VAL A 139 -11.77 10.95 -4.20
C VAL A 139 -12.55 10.39 -3.01
N GLU A 140 -13.46 9.46 -3.28
CA GLU A 140 -14.32 8.87 -2.27
C GLU A 140 -14.80 7.48 -2.71
N PRO A 141 -14.14 6.40 -2.26
CA PRO A 141 -14.42 5.05 -2.73
C PRO A 141 -15.78 4.55 -2.20
N THR A 142 -16.85 4.84 -2.95
CA THR A 142 -18.24 4.49 -2.60
C THR A 142 -18.81 3.39 -3.51
N SER A 143 -20.08 3.03 -3.29
CA SER A 143 -20.81 2.08 -4.13
C SER A 143 -21.05 2.63 -5.54
N LEU A 144 -21.29 1.76 -6.52
CA LEU A 144 -21.65 2.20 -7.86
C LEU A 144 -22.90 3.09 -7.88
N LEU A 145 -23.80 2.98 -6.89
CA LEU A 145 -25.04 3.75 -6.81
C LEU A 145 -24.76 5.22 -6.47
N ASP A 146 -23.89 5.45 -5.49
CA ASP A 146 -23.61 6.76 -4.85
C ASP A 146 -22.51 7.59 -5.55
N VAL A 147 -21.98 7.09 -6.67
CA VAL A 147 -21.01 7.83 -7.51
C VAL A 147 -21.56 9.18 -8.00
N ASP A 148 -22.87 9.28 -8.19
CA ASP A 148 -23.52 10.50 -8.67
C ASP A 148 -23.39 11.67 -7.70
N ARG A 149 -23.53 11.40 -6.39
CA ARG A 149 -23.27 12.39 -5.34
C ARG A 149 -21.83 12.87 -5.39
N VAL A 150 -20.87 11.95 -5.47
CA VAL A 150 -19.42 12.29 -5.50
C VAL A 150 -19.10 13.17 -6.72
N LEU A 151 -19.58 12.80 -7.90
CA LEU A 151 -19.36 13.57 -9.12
C LEU A 151 -20.06 14.95 -9.05
N ALA A 152 -21.26 15.03 -8.48
CA ALA A 152 -21.96 16.30 -8.28
C ALA A 152 -21.18 17.25 -7.35
N GLU A 153 -20.60 16.73 -6.27
CA GLU A 153 -19.71 17.50 -5.37
C GLU A 153 -18.46 18.03 -6.10
N LEU A 154 -17.96 17.28 -7.08
CA LEU A 154 -16.87 17.65 -7.97
C LEU A 154 -17.31 18.52 -9.16
N GLY A 155 -18.61 18.85 -9.24
CA GLY A 155 -19.16 19.74 -10.27
C GLY A 155 -19.53 19.05 -11.57
N ARG A 156 -19.39 17.72 -11.66
CA ARG A 156 -19.68 16.89 -12.83
C ARG A 156 -21.08 16.31 -12.79
N THR A 157 -21.65 16.10 -13.98
CA THR A 157 -22.94 15.43 -14.14
C THR A 157 -22.69 13.95 -14.33
N SER A 158 -23.13 13.12 -13.38
CA SER A 158 -22.94 11.68 -13.48
C SER A 158 -23.81 11.07 -14.58
N ALA A 159 -23.24 10.11 -15.31
CA ALA A 159 -24.01 9.20 -16.14
C ALA A 159 -25.03 8.40 -15.30
N SER A 160 -26.13 8.01 -15.95
CA SER A 160 -27.14 7.17 -15.31
C SER A 160 -26.56 5.83 -14.84
N LEU A 161 -27.17 5.20 -13.84
CA LEU A 161 -26.73 3.90 -13.32
C LEU A 161 -26.67 2.83 -14.42
N SER A 162 -27.60 2.84 -15.37
CA SER A 162 -27.62 1.90 -16.49
C SER A 162 -26.41 2.08 -17.41
N THR A 163 -26.01 3.33 -17.68
CA THR A 163 -24.80 3.66 -18.45
C THR A 163 -23.54 3.27 -17.70
N ARG A 164 -23.46 3.53 -16.38
CA ARG A 164 -22.34 3.07 -15.54
C ARG A 164 -22.17 1.55 -15.59
N LYS A 165 -23.26 0.78 -15.45
CA LYS A 165 -23.24 -0.69 -15.57
C LYS A 165 -22.85 -1.18 -16.97
N ARG A 166 -23.27 -0.50 -18.04
CA ARG A 166 -22.82 -0.80 -19.41
C ARG A 166 -21.34 -0.53 -19.59
N THR A 167 -20.83 0.55 -18.99
CA THR A 167 -19.41 0.90 -19.00
C THR A 167 -18.55 -0.19 -18.35
N LEU A 168 -18.96 -0.74 -17.20
CA LEU A 168 -18.23 -1.86 -16.58
C LEU A 168 -18.16 -3.10 -17.50
N ARG A 169 -19.26 -3.42 -18.19
CA ARG A 169 -19.28 -4.53 -19.16
C ARG A 169 -18.38 -4.25 -20.36
N ARG A 170 -18.41 -3.01 -20.88
CA ARG A 170 -17.54 -2.55 -21.96
C ARG A 170 -16.07 -2.59 -21.54
N ALA A 171 -15.74 -2.18 -20.32
CA ALA A 171 -14.37 -2.21 -19.81
C ALA A 171 -13.78 -3.62 -19.80
N ARG A 172 -14.59 -4.62 -19.46
CA ARG A 172 -14.19 -6.03 -19.54
C ARG A 172 -14.09 -6.51 -20.98
N ALA A 173 -15.14 -6.34 -21.79
CA ALA A 173 -15.20 -6.86 -23.15
C ALA A 173 -14.20 -6.16 -24.10
N GLY A 174 -13.93 -4.88 -23.86
CA GLY A 174 -13.02 -4.04 -24.64
C GLY A 174 -11.57 -4.09 -24.19
N GLY A 175 -11.20 -4.94 -23.23
CA GLY A 175 -9.80 -5.11 -22.81
C GLY A 175 -9.18 -3.86 -22.18
N TYR A 176 -9.96 -3.08 -21.41
CA TYR A 176 -9.45 -1.84 -20.81
C TYR A 176 -8.27 -2.11 -19.87
N ARG A 177 -8.24 -3.28 -19.22
CA ARG A 177 -7.13 -3.62 -18.34
C ARG A 177 -5.81 -3.68 -19.10
N GLU A 178 -5.80 -4.36 -20.23
CA GLU A 178 -4.62 -4.54 -21.07
C GLU A 178 -4.17 -3.21 -21.69
N GLN A 179 -5.12 -2.37 -22.11
CA GLN A 179 -4.86 -1.03 -22.63
C GLN A 179 -4.27 -0.11 -21.56
N ILE A 180 -4.86 -0.08 -20.36
CA ILE A 180 -4.37 0.72 -19.23
C ILE A 180 -3.01 0.22 -18.75
N ALA A 181 -2.81 -1.10 -18.64
CA ALA A 181 -1.50 -1.68 -18.31
C ALA A 181 -0.42 -1.30 -19.34
N THR A 182 -0.78 -1.25 -20.62
CA THR A 182 0.13 -0.79 -21.69
C THR A 182 0.48 0.69 -21.54
N ALA A 183 -0.48 1.54 -21.19
CA ALA A 183 -0.24 2.94 -20.90
C ALA A 183 0.63 3.12 -19.63
N CYS A 184 0.37 2.33 -18.58
CA CYS A 184 1.21 2.29 -17.38
C CYS A 184 2.67 1.91 -17.70
N PHE A 185 2.88 0.89 -18.53
CA PHE A 185 4.22 0.49 -18.94
C PHE A 185 4.91 1.59 -19.76
N ALA A 186 4.20 2.21 -20.71
CA ALA A 186 4.74 3.31 -21.51
C ALA A 186 5.18 4.49 -20.63
N HIS A 187 4.34 4.87 -19.64
CA HIS A 187 4.68 5.90 -18.65
C HIS A 187 5.88 5.52 -17.79
N ALA A 188 5.91 4.30 -17.25
CA ALA A 188 7.02 3.84 -16.42
C ALA A 188 8.35 3.80 -17.19
N ARG A 189 8.30 3.48 -18.50
CA ARG A 189 9.47 3.47 -19.38
C ARG A 189 10.00 4.87 -19.71
N THR A 190 9.13 5.88 -19.77
CA THR A 190 9.56 7.28 -20.04
C THR A 190 9.97 8.01 -18.77
N ALA A 191 9.28 7.77 -17.65
CA ALA A 191 9.50 8.47 -16.39
C ALA A 191 10.55 7.80 -15.47
N GLY A 192 11.02 6.60 -15.80
CA GLY A 192 11.92 5.84 -14.93
C GLY A 192 12.43 4.54 -15.55
N ASP A 193 12.70 3.58 -14.67
CA ASP A 193 13.37 2.32 -15.01
C ASP A 193 12.46 1.12 -14.74
N VAL A 194 12.14 0.37 -15.81
CA VAL A 194 11.40 -0.89 -15.78
C VAL A 194 12.31 -2.12 -15.71
N SER A 195 13.63 -1.93 -15.56
CA SER A 195 14.61 -3.02 -15.44
C SER A 195 14.40 -3.86 -14.18
N LEU A 196 13.76 -3.31 -13.15
CA LEU A 196 13.45 -4.02 -11.92
C LEU A 196 11.98 -3.84 -11.54
N VAL A 197 11.29 -4.97 -11.42
CA VAL A 197 9.87 -5.04 -11.07
C VAL A 197 9.70 -5.81 -9.77
N LEU A 198 8.72 -5.37 -8.97
CA LEU A 198 8.37 -5.98 -7.70
C LEU A 198 7.04 -6.72 -7.87
N TYR A 199 6.97 -7.94 -7.35
CA TYR A 199 5.77 -8.75 -7.40
C TYR A 199 5.38 -9.23 -6.01
N ASP A 200 4.11 -9.06 -5.68
CA ASP A 200 3.50 -9.59 -4.47
C ASP A 200 2.03 -9.96 -4.76
N VAL A 201 1.45 -10.77 -3.87
CA VAL A 201 0.05 -11.20 -3.95
C VAL A 201 -0.71 -10.87 -2.68
N THR A 202 -1.97 -10.55 -2.86
CA THR A 202 -2.91 -10.39 -1.76
C THR A 202 -4.18 -11.17 -1.98
N THR A 203 -4.88 -11.48 -0.90
CA THR A 203 -6.27 -11.94 -0.95
C THR A 203 -7.22 -10.75 -0.84
N LEU A 204 -8.31 -10.75 -1.60
CA LEU A 204 -9.45 -9.85 -1.42
C LEU A 204 -10.68 -10.69 -1.06
N TYR A 205 -11.40 -10.31 0.00
CA TYR A 205 -12.56 -11.03 0.50
C TYR A 205 -13.88 -10.39 0.06
N PHE A 206 -14.94 -11.19 0.12
CA PHE A 206 -16.31 -10.81 -0.24
C PHE A 206 -17.21 -10.98 0.98
N GLU A 207 -18.29 -10.19 1.03
CA GLU A 207 -19.43 -10.47 1.90
C GLU A 207 -20.37 -11.43 1.15
N ALA A 208 -19.95 -12.68 1.02
CA ALA A 208 -20.70 -13.72 0.33
C ALA A 208 -20.56 -15.06 1.06
N ASP A 209 -21.66 -15.75 1.30
CA ASP A 209 -21.63 -17.01 2.07
C ASP A 209 -21.27 -18.25 1.22
N LYS A 210 -21.25 -18.10 -0.12
CA LYS A 210 -21.12 -19.22 -1.06
C LYS A 210 -19.93 -19.03 -1.98
N GLU A 211 -19.18 -20.12 -2.17
CA GLU A 211 -18.15 -20.22 -3.19
C GLU A 211 -18.73 -20.25 -4.61
N ASP A 212 -17.91 -19.87 -5.58
CA ASP A 212 -18.12 -20.15 -7.01
C ASP A 212 -16.78 -20.45 -7.69
N ASP A 213 -16.76 -20.55 -9.02
CA ASP A 213 -15.56 -20.91 -9.79
C ASP A 213 -14.35 -19.99 -9.54
N LEU A 214 -14.57 -18.73 -9.17
CA LEU A 214 -13.50 -17.77 -8.89
C LEU A 214 -13.33 -17.54 -7.38
N ARG A 215 -14.44 -17.32 -6.67
CA ARG A 215 -14.48 -17.02 -5.24
C ARG A 215 -14.42 -18.32 -4.46
N ARG A 216 -13.24 -18.68 -3.98
CA ARG A 216 -12.98 -19.91 -3.23
C ARG A 216 -12.40 -19.60 -1.87
N VAL A 217 -12.73 -20.40 -0.87
CA VAL A 217 -12.09 -20.34 0.45
C VAL A 217 -10.67 -20.87 0.29
N GLY A 218 -9.71 -20.07 0.75
CA GLY A 218 -8.30 -20.41 0.69
C GLY A 218 -7.57 -19.91 1.92
N TYR A 219 -6.25 -19.90 1.85
CA TYR A 219 -5.45 -19.32 2.92
C TYR A 219 -5.62 -17.81 2.94
N SER A 220 -6.51 -17.31 3.81
CA SER A 220 -6.72 -15.87 3.97
C SER A 220 -5.57 -15.24 4.74
N LYS A 221 -4.94 -14.21 4.17
CA LYS A 221 -3.95 -13.38 4.89
C LYS A 221 -4.58 -12.66 6.10
N GLU A 222 -5.91 -12.53 6.12
CA GLU A 222 -6.70 -11.93 7.20
C GLU A 222 -7.36 -12.96 8.13
N ARG A 223 -7.07 -14.26 7.93
CA ARG A 223 -7.64 -15.38 8.70
C ARG A 223 -9.18 -15.46 8.64
N ARG A 224 -9.77 -14.99 7.55
CA ARG A 224 -11.20 -15.18 7.28
C ARG A 224 -11.49 -16.54 6.68
N VAL A 225 -12.71 -17.01 6.86
CA VAL A 225 -13.26 -18.24 6.26
C VAL A 225 -14.18 -17.94 5.07
N ASP A 226 -14.39 -16.66 4.78
CA ASP A 226 -15.23 -16.20 3.67
C ASP A 226 -14.55 -16.49 2.32
N PRO A 227 -15.32 -16.74 1.25
CA PRO A 227 -14.82 -16.80 -0.11
C PRO A 227 -13.99 -15.56 -0.46
N GLN A 228 -12.86 -15.81 -1.14
CA GLN A 228 -11.90 -14.79 -1.52
C GLN A 228 -11.43 -14.98 -2.96
N ILE A 229 -10.69 -14.00 -3.46
CA ILE A 229 -9.87 -14.12 -4.67
C ILE A 229 -8.42 -13.80 -4.33
N VAL A 230 -7.49 -14.31 -5.15
CA VAL A 230 -6.07 -13.94 -5.08
C VAL A 230 -5.79 -12.93 -6.17
N VAL A 231 -5.19 -11.80 -5.80
CA VAL A 231 -4.79 -10.71 -6.70
C VAL A 231 -3.28 -10.56 -6.65
N GLY A 232 -2.64 -10.72 -7.80
CA GLY A 232 -1.22 -10.42 -7.97
C GLY A 232 -1.03 -9.04 -8.58
N LEU A 233 -0.04 -8.30 -8.08
CA LEU A 233 0.28 -6.97 -8.57
C LEU A 233 1.77 -6.91 -8.93
N LEU A 234 2.06 -6.52 -10.16
CA LEU A 234 3.39 -6.17 -10.62
C LEU A 234 3.52 -4.65 -10.57
N VAL A 235 4.58 -4.15 -9.93
CA VAL A 235 4.86 -2.71 -9.83
C VAL A 235 6.31 -2.43 -10.19
N ASP A 236 6.61 -1.17 -10.53
CA ASP A 236 7.98 -0.71 -10.69
C ASP A 236 8.72 -0.55 -9.33
N ARG A 237 9.97 -0.08 -9.37
CA ARG A 237 10.78 0.16 -8.16
C ARG A 237 10.17 1.15 -7.17
N ARG A 238 9.29 2.05 -7.62
CA ARG A 238 8.65 3.11 -6.81
C ARG A 238 7.26 2.68 -6.30
N GLY A 239 6.72 1.57 -6.80
CA GLY A 239 5.39 1.05 -6.48
C GLY A 239 4.30 1.49 -7.45
N PHE A 240 4.64 2.07 -8.60
CA PHE A 240 3.69 2.38 -9.67
C PHE A 240 3.20 1.08 -10.33
N PRO A 241 1.88 0.90 -10.52
CA PRO A 241 1.32 -0.38 -10.97
C PRO A 241 1.51 -0.61 -12.47
N LEU A 242 2.01 -1.79 -12.84
CA LEU A 242 2.31 -2.21 -14.21
C LEU A 242 1.36 -3.28 -14.72
N GLU A 243 1.08 -4.30 -13.92
CA GLU A 243 0.20 -5.41 -14.28
C GLU A 243 -0.60 -5.89 -13.07
N ILE A 244 -1.84 -6.33 -13.30
CA ILE A 244 -2.69 -6.96 -12.28
C ILE A 244 -3.25 -8.29 -12.78
N GLY A 245 -3.12 -9.34 -11.97
CA GLY A 245 -3.73 -10.64 -12.21
C GLY A 245 -4.78 -11.00 -11.16
N CYS A 246 -5.80 -11.73 -11.59
CA CYS A 246 -6.91 -12.20 -10.76
C CYS A 246 -7.00 -13.73 -10.86
N PHE A 247 -6.96 -14.41 -9.72
CA PHE A 247 -6.96 -15.87 -9.63
C PHE A 247 -7.98 -16.37 -8.61
N GLU A 248 -8.26 -17.67 -8.64
CA GLU A 248 -9.15 -18.31 -7.69
C GLU A 248 -8.65 -18.15 -6.25
N GLY A 249 -9.57 -18.00 -5.29
CA GLY A 249 -9.22 -17.73 -3.88
C GLY A 249 -8.36 -18.79 -3.17
N ASN A 250 -8.35 -20.01 -3.69
CA ASN A 250 -7.56 -21.14 -3.21
C ASN A 250 -6.28 -21.38 -4.04
N LYS A 251 -5.99 -20.54 -5.04
CA LYS A 251 -4.80 -20.67 -5.87
C LYS A 251 -3.55 -20.48 -5.01
N ALA A 252 -2.60 -21.41 -5.13
CA ALA A 252 -1.32 -21.28 -4.44
C ALA A 252 -0.55 -20.06 -4.96
N GLU A 253 0.01 -19.26 -4.04
CA GLU A 253 0.81 -18.06 -4.36
C GLU A 253 1.95 -18.39 -5.34
N THR A 254 2.53 -19.58 -5.23
CA THR A 254 3.59 -20.06 -6.13
C THR A 254 3.16 -20.16 -7.60
N LEU A 255 1.88 -20.24 -7.92
CA LEU A 255 1.41 -20.42 -9.30
C LEU A 255 1.00 -19.11 -9.97
N THR A 256 1.22 -17.96 -9.32
CA THR A 256 0.68 -16.67 -9.74
C THR A 256 1.70 -15.79 -10.47
N ILE A 257 2.97 -15.87 -10.07
CA ILE A 257 4.03 -14.99 -10.59
C ILE A 257 4.41 -15.28 -12.03
N VAL A 258 4.68 -16.55 -12.37
CA VAL A 258 5.18 -16.93 -13.70
C VAL A 258 4.19 -16.55 -14.81
N PRO A 259 2.87 -16.83 -14.69
CA PRO A 259 1.90 -16.41 -15.70
C PRO A 259 1.86 -14.90 -15.93
N ILE A 260 1.89 -14.10 -14.85
CA ILE A 260 1.84 -12.63 -14.94
C ILE A 260 3.10 -12.08 -15.58
N VAL A 261 4.27 -12.52 -15.11
CA VAL A 261 5.55 -12.04 -15.62
C VAL A 261 5.73 -12.41 -17.10
N LYS A 262 5.41 -13.65 -17.50
CA LYS A 262 5.48 -14.07 -18.92
C LYS A 262 4.47 -13.29 -19.78
N ALA A 263 3.25 -13.05 -19.30
CA ALA A 263 2.27 -12.25 -20.02
C ALA A 263 2.73 -10.79 -20.19
N PHE A 264 3.29 -10.19 -19.13
CA PHE A 264 3.87 -8.85 -19.16
C PHE A 264 5.08 -8.77 -20.11
N GLN A 265 5.98 -9.75 -20.05
CA GLN A 265 7.12 -9.90 -20.95
C GLN A 265 6.68 -9.96 -22.41
N ALA A 266 5.71 -10.81 -22.73
CA ALA A 266 5.20 -11.00 -24.09
C ALA A 266 4.50 -9.73 -24.62
N ARG A 267 3.69 -9.07 -23.78
CA ARG A 267 2.94 -7.86 -24.17
C ARG A 267 3.87 -6.69 -24.51
N HIS A 268 4.97 -6.56 -23.79
CA HIS A 268 5.89 -5.42 -23.94
C HIS A 268 7.20 -5.77 -24.64
N GLN A 269 7.34 -7.01 -25.12
CA GLN A 269 8.53 -7.53 -25.82
C GLN A 269 9.83 -7.30 -25.01
N ILE A 270 9.76 -7.50 -23.70
CA ILE A 270 10.89 -7.28 -22.80
C ILE A 270 11.84 -8.48 -22.87
N THR A 271 13.08 -8.25 -23.25
CA THR A 271 14.10 -9.32 -23.34
C THR A 271 14.81 -9.56 -22.03
N ASP A 272 14.85 -8.56 -21.15
CA ASP A 272 15.62 -8.62 -19.90
C ASP A 272 14.98 -7.74 -18.82
N MET A 273 14.63 -8.35 -17.68
CA MET A 273 14.15 -7.65 -16.48
C MET A 273 14.49 -8.45 -15.21
N VAL A 274 14.62 -7.75 -14.10
CA VAL A 274 14.82 -8.30 -12.75
C VAL A 274 13.49 -8.35 -12.02
N VAL A 275 13.04 -9.54 -11.66
CA VAL A 275 11.83 -9.77 -10.86
C VAL A 275 12.20 -9.97 -9.40
N VAL A 276 11.68 -9.14 -8.52
CA VAL A 276 11.85 -9.28 -7.08
C VAL A 276 10.55 -9.77 -6.46
N ALA A 277 10.61 -10.87 -5.70
CA ALA A 277 9.43 -11.43 -5.04
C ALA A 277 9.78 -12.14 -3.72
N ASP A 278 8.77 -12.36 -2.88
CA ASP A 278 9.00 -13.06 -1.62
C ASP A 278 9.29 -14.56 -1.82
N ALA A 279 10.07 -15.11 -0.89
CA ALA A 279 10.48 -16.51 -0.81
C ALA A 279 9.31 -17.49 -0.83
N GLY A 280 8.15 -17.08 -0.32
CA GLY A 280 6.94 -17.90 -0.30
C GLY A 280 6.36 -18.18 -1.68
N MET A 281 6.67 -17.33 -2.67
CA MET A 281 6.05 -17.34 -4.00
C MET A 281 6.87 -18.08 -5.05
N LEU A 282 8.10 -18.47 -4.74
CA LEU A 282 9.02 -19.04 -5.74
C LEU A 282 9.53 -20.42 -5.33
N ALA A 283 8.90 -21.44 -5.90
CA ALA A 283 9.38 -22.82 -5.89
C ALA A 283 10.59 -22.97 -6.84
N SER A 284 11.34 -24.08 -6.71
CA SER A 284 12.49 -24.34 -7.59
C SER A 284 12.11 -24.40 -9.07
N GLY A 285 10.92 -24.91 -9.40
CA GLY A 285 10.36 -24.90 -10.75
C GLY A 285 10.19 -23.48 -11.30
N ASN A 286 9.56 -22.58 -10.53
CA ASN A 286 9.35 -21.20 -10.96
C ASN A 286 10.66 -20.46 -11.24
N LEU A 287 11.70 -20.69 -10.42
CA LEU A 287 13.01 -20.07 -10.63
C LEU A 287 13.65 -20.55 -11.94
N ARG A 288 13.47 -21.82 -12.32
CA ARG A 288 13.90 -22.31 -13.63
C ARG A 288 13.13 -21.68 -14.76
N GLU A 289 11.81 -21.61 -14.63
CA GLU A 289 10.98 -21.03 -15.68
C GLU A 289 11.27 -19.54 -15.93
N LEU A 290 11.67 -18.79 -14.89
CA LEU A 290 12.13 -17.41 -15.02
C LEU A 290 13.50 -17.34 -15.71
N ASP A 291 14.46 -18.18 -15.30
CA ASP A 291 15.80 -18.26 -15.91
C ASP A 291 15.74 -18.67 -17.39
N GLU A 292 14.94 -19.69 -17.72
CA GLU A 292 14.71 -20.19 -19.09
C GLU A 292 13.98 -19.16 -19.97
N ALA A 293 13.18 -18.26 -19.37
CA ALA A 293 12.55 -17.14 -20.06
C ALA A 293 13.52 -15.95 -20.27
N GLY A 294 14.79 -16.08 -19.88
CA GLY A 294 15.79 -15.01 -19.96
C GLY A 294 15.63 -13.94 -18.89
N LEU A 295 14.86 -14.21 -17.84
CA LEU A 295 14.57 -13.23 -16.79
C LEU A 295 15.50 -13.39 -15.60
N ARG A 296 15.86 -12.26 -15.01
CA ARG A 296 16.64 -12.19 -13.78
C ARG A 296 15.70 -12.17 -12.58
N PHE A 297 16.11 -12.72 -11.45
CA PHE A 297 15.29 -12.72 -10.24
C PHE A 297 16.07 -12.44 -8.96
N ILE A 298 15.38 -11.90 -7.96
CA ILE A 298 15.87 -11.76 -6.58
C ILE A 298 14.78 -12.22 -5.63
N VAL A 299 15.09 -13.22 -4.81
CA VAL A 299 14.13 -13.81 -3.89
C VAL A 299 14.71 -14.03 -2.51
N GLY A 300 13.85 -14.08 -1.49
CA GLY A 300 14.29 -14.45 -0.16
C GLY A 300 14.69 -15.93 -0.10
N SER A 301 15.75 -16.25 0.63
CA SER A 301 16.12 -17.62 0.97
C SER A 301 15.56 -18.01 2.33
N ARG A 302 15.23 -19.30 2.50
CA ARG A 302 14.85 -19.85 3.80
C ARG A 302 16.12 -20.02 4.64
N VAL A 303 16.10 -19.50 5.86
CA VAL A 303 17.24 -19.55 6.81
C VAL A 303 17.74 -20.98 7.04
N THR A 304 16.87 -21.99 6.91
CA THR A 304 17.24 -23.41 7.00
C THR A 304 18.24 -23.89 5.96
N LYS A 305 18.48 -23.13 4.88
CA LYS A 305 19.53 -23.42 3.89
C LYS A 305 20.92 -22.95 4.30
N ALA A 306 21.02 -21.97 5.21
CA ALA A 306 22.28 -21.39 5.65
C ALA A 306 23.32 -22.42 6.08
N PRO A 307 23.00 -23.48 6.88
CA PRO A 307 24.00 -24.48 7.26
C PRO A 307 24.73 -25.14 6.08
N ASN A 308 24.04 -25.33 4.95
CA ASN A 308 24.63 -25.93 3.75
C ASN A 308 25.31 -24.87 2.87
N ASP A 309 24.66 -23.72 2.68
CA ASP A 309 25.17 -22.63 1.84
C ASP A 309 26.42 -21.96 2.47
N LEU A 310 26.55 -21.98 3.79
CA LEU A 310 27.62 -21.36 4.59
C LEU A 310 28.48 -22.39 5.35
N ALA A 311 28.60 -23.61 4.81
CA ALA A 311 29.27 -24.71 5.52
C ALA A 311 30.74 -24.41 5.85
N SER A 312 31.45 -23.72 4.96
CA SER A 312 32.83 -23.28 5.18
C SER A 312 32.89 -22.21 6.26
N HIS A 313 32.01 -21.22 6.21
CA HIS A 313 31.91 -20.21 7.25
C HIS A 313 31.70 -20.83 8.64
N PHE A 314 30.70 -21.72 8.80
CA PHE A 314 30.44 -22.37 10.08
C PHE A 314 31.60 -23.24 10.55
N HIS A 315 32.38 -23.84 9.65
CA HIS A 315 33.54 -24.64 10.01
C HIS A 315 34.70 -23.79 10.54
N TRP A 316 35.03 -22.69 9.85
CA TRP A 316 36.21 -21.87 10.15
C TRP A 316 35.95 -20.73 11.14
N HIS A 317 34.72 -20.21 11.18
CA HIS A 317 34.33 -19.05 11.98
C HIS A 317 33.28 -19.39 13.05
N GLY A 318 32.75 -20.61 13.08
CA GLY A 318 31.68 -21.00 14.00
C GLY A 318 30.40 -20.22 13.74
N ASP A 319 29.67 -19.88 14.81
CA ASP A 319 28.42 -19.11 14.74
C ASP A 319 28.65 -17.60 14.96
N PHE A 320 29.90 -17.14 14.84
CA PHE A 320 30.28 -15.76 15.10
C PHE A 320 30.12 -14.90 13.83
N PHE A 321 29.17 -13.97 13.88
CA PHE A 321 28.95 -13.00 12.81
C PHE A 321 29.15 -11.57 13.31
N THR A 322 29.66 -10.69 12.44
CA THR A 322 29.73 -9.24 12.70
C THR A 322 28.51 -8.53 12.14
N ASP A 323 28.07 -7.44 12.79
CA ASP A 323 26.90 -6.69 12.30
C ASP A 323 27.16 -6.14 10.89
N GLY A 324 26.20 -6.34 9.99
CA GLY A 324 26.33 -5.95 8.58
C GLY A 324 27.22 -6.88 7.74
N GLN A 325 27.69 -8.01 8.28
CA GLN A 325 28.45 -8.99 7.51
C GLN A 325 27.61 -9.56 6.36
N ILE A 326 28.21 -9.55 5.16
CA ILE A 326 27.63 -10.11 3.95
C ILE A 326 28.53 -11.24 3.46
N ILE A 327 27.94 -12.38 3.13
CA ILE A 327 28.61 -13.55 2.58
C ILE A 327 27.93 -13.92 1.27
N ASP A 328 28.68 -13.86 0.18
CA ASP A 328 28.25 -14.26 -1.16
C ASP A 328 28.71 -15.71 -1.41
N THR A 329 27.79 -16.57 -1.83
CA THR A 329 27.99 -18.02 -1.96
C THR A 329 27.04 -18.59 -3.01
N ILE A 330 26.86 -19.91 -3.03
CA ILE A 330 25.96 -20.62 -3.93
C ILE A 330 24.94 -21.48 -3.16
N THR A 331 23.79 -21.73 -3.79
CA THR A 331 22.77 -22.67 -3.30
C THR A 331 22.26 -23.56 -4.43
N PRO A 332 21.86 -24.83 -4.22
CA PRO A 332 21.48 -25.73 -5.29
C PRO A 332 20.20 -25.28 -5.98
N ARG A 333 20.11 -25.47 -7.31
CA ARG A 333 18.88 -25.23 -8.08
C ARG A 333 17.74 -26.17 -7.69
N ASP A 334 18.06 -27.39 -7.29
CA ASP A 334 17.10 -28.43 -6.90
C ASP A 334 17.45 -29.13 -5.59
N GLN A 335 16.43 -29.46 -4.81
CA GLN A 335 16.57 -30.25 -3.59
C GLN A 335 16.35 -31.76 -3.80
N ARG A 336 15.93 -32.17 -5.01
CA ARG A 336 15.53 -33.56 -5.32
C ARG A 336 16.68 -34.47 -5.78
N GLY A 337 17.91 -33.97 -5.80
CA GLY A 337 19.11 -34.77 -6.06
C GLY A 337 20.01 -34.85 -4.83
N THR A 338 21.00 -35.76 -4.87
CA THR A 338 22.11 -35.83 -3.90
C THR A 338 22.64 -34.42 -3.67
N ALA A 339 22.71 -33.98 -2.40
CA ALA A 339 23.15 -32.64 -2.03
C ALA A 339 24.49 -32.34 -2.73
N THR A 340 24.44 -31.57 -3.80
CA THR A 340 25.67 -31.07 -4.43
C THR A 340 26.31 -30.19 -3.37
N LYS A 341 27.55 -30.50 -2.96
CA LYS A 341 28.24 -29.71 -1.93
C LYS A 341 28.29 -28.27 -2.41
N THR A 342 27.48 -27.42 -1.79
CA THR A 342 27.36 -25.99 -2.10
C THR A 342 28.54 -25.22 -1.57
N SER A 343 29.09 -25.68 -0.46
CA SER A 343 30.27 -25.13 0.17
C SER A 343 31.15 -26.30 0.60
N ASP A 344 32.47 -26.16 0.47
CA ASP A 344 33.45 -27.19 0.84
C ASP A 344 34.15 -26.78 2.14
N PRO A 345 33.80 -27.39 3.30
CA PRO A 345 34.37 -27.04 4.60
C PRO A 345 35.90 -27.09 4.65
N LYS A 346 36.55 -27.82 3.72
CA LYS A 346 38.02 -27.87 3.62
C LYS A 346 38.65 -26.57 3.12
N ARG A 347 37.87 -25.67 2.53
CA ARG A 347 38.30 -24.36 2.04
C ARG A 347 37.76 -23.27 2.97
N LYS A 348 38.56 -22.22 3.21
CA LYS A 348 38.15 -21.11 4.07
C LYS A 348 37.22 -20.13 3.35
N ALA A 349 37.46 -19.89 2.07
CA ALA A 349 36.64 -19.01 1.25
C ALA A 349 35.39 -19.75 0.75
N GLU A 350 34.24 -19.07 0.81
CA GLU A 350 33.02 -19.52 0.15
C GLU A 350 33.16 -19.42 -1.38
N PRO A 351 32.49 -20.28 -2.15
CA PRO A 351 32.57 -20.24 -3.60
C PRO A 351 31.85 -19.02 -4.16
N VAL A 352 32.48 -18.33 -5.10
CA VAL A 352 31.85 -17.25 -5.86
C VAL A 352 31.03 -17.87 -6.98
N TRP A 353 29.75 -17.49 -7.08
CA TRP A 353 28.88 -17.99 -8.13
C TRP A 353 29.36 -17.51 -9.50
N ASP A 354 29.36 -18.44 -10.45
CA ASP A 354 29.68 -18.22 -11.87
C ASP A 354 28.71 -19.11 -12.67
N PRO A 355 27.86 -18.55 -13.55
CA PRO A 355 26.87 -19.33 -14.29
C PRO A 355 27.49 -20.40 -15.21
N ALA A 356 28.69 -20.19 -15.75
CA ALA A 356 29.38 -21.14 -16.62
C ALA A 356 29.95 -22.35 -15.86
N VAL A 357 30.39 -22.13 -14.61
CA VAL A 357 30.95 -23.18 -13.75
C VAL A 357 29.86 -23.87 -12.90
N HIS A 358 28.89 -23.11 -12.44
CA HIS A 358 27.90 -23.53 -11.43
C HIS A 358 26.50 -23.76 -12.04
N ALA A 359 26.41 -24.46 -13.16
CA ALA A 359 25.16 -24.72 -13.87
C ALA A 359 24.05 -25.39 -13.03
N LYS A 360 24.41 -26.06 -11.92
CA LYS A 360 23.46 -26.71 -10.98
C LYS A 360 23.16 -25.91 -9.71
N SER A 361 23.68 -24.70 -9.60
CA SER A 361 23.44 -23.80 -8.47
C SER A 361 22.98 -22.41 -8.91
N TRP A 362 22.38 -21.69 -7.97
CA TRP A 362 22.12 -20.26 -8.02
C TRP A 362 23.10 -19.52 -7.10
N ARG A 363 23.24 -18.21 -7.30
CA ARG A 363 23.92 -17.35 -6.36
C ARG A 363 23.07 -17.18 -5.11
N ALA A 364 23.70 -17.26 -3.95
CA ALA A 364 23.08 -17.05 -2.66
C ALA A 364 23.84 -15.96 -1.90
N VAL A 365 23.13 -14.94 -1.44
CA VAL A 365 23.68 -13.85 -0.64
C VAL A 365 23.12 -13.95 0.77
N TRP A 366 23.98 -13.99 1.78
CA TRP A 366 23.58 -14.03 3.18
C TRP A 366 24.04 -12.76 3.89
N ALA A 367 23.14 -12.15 4.66
CA ALA A 367 23.43 -10.98 5.47
C ALA A 367 23.10 -11.24 6.93
N TYR A 368 24.00 -10.83 7.82
CA TYR A 368 23.77 -10.84 9.27
C TYR A 368 23.38 -9.45 9.77
N SER A 369 22.45 -9.40 10.72
CA SER A 369 22.08 -8.18 11.43
C SER A 369 21.84 -8.44 12.92
N THR A 370 22.52 -7.69 13.78
CA THR A 370 22.34 -7.73 15.24
C THR A 370 20.92 -7.34 15.64
N LYS A 371 20.34 -6.31 14.98
CA LYS A 371 18.94 -5.90 15.22
C LYS A 371 17.96 -7.03 14.91
N ARG A 372 18.22 -7.80 13.84
CA ARG A 372 17.44 -9.00 13.50
C ARG A 372 17.67 -10.09 14.53
N ALA A 373 18.92 -10.33 14.93
CA ALA A 373 19.27 -11.34 15.92
C ALA A 373 18.52 -11.16 17.25
N VAL A 374 18.42 -9.92 17.75
CA VAL A 374 17.66 -9.60 18.96
C VAL A 374 16.17 -9.93 18.80
N ARG A 375 15.57 -9.58 17.65
CA ARG A 375 14.14 -9.85 17.37
C ARG A 375 13.85 -11.34 17.21
N ASP A 376 14.71 -12.05 16.48
CA ASP A 376 14.59 -13.48 16.23
C ASP A 376 14.75 -14.25 17.55
N THR A 377 15.71 -13.88 18.39
CA THR A 377 15.89 -14.44 19.74
C THR A 377 14.63 -14.27 20.60
N LYS A 378 14.04 -13.07 20.62
CA LYS A 378 12.79 -12.84 21.36
C LYS A 378 11.67 -13.76 20.87
N THR A 379 11.56 -13.94 19.55
CA THR A 379 10.55 -14.81 18.93
C THR A 379 10.81 -16.28 19.26
N LEU A 380 12.06 -16.73 19.23
CA LEU A 380 12.45 -18.09 19.59
C LEU A 380 12.21 -18.39 21.07
N ASN A 381 12.52 -17.46 21.98
CA ASN A 381 12.24 -17.64 23.41
C ASN A 381 10.73 -17.81 23.66
N LEU A 382 9.88 -17.07 22.95
CA LEU A 382 8.42 -17.28 23.03
C LEU A 382 7.98 -18.64 22.48
N GLN A 383 8.61 -19.13 21.41
CA GLN A 383 8.35 -20.46 20.84
C GLN A 383 8.81 -21.57 21.79
N GLU A 384 9.97 -21.41 22.41
CA GLU A 384 10.51 -22.32 23.41
C GLU A 384 9.59 -22.42 24.63
N ASN A 385 9.15 -21.29 25.20
CA ASN A 385 8.25 -21.30 26.35
C ASN A 385 6.94 -22.06 26.04
N LYS A 386 6.37 -21.84 24.85
CA LYS A 386 5.16 -22.56 24.39
C LYS A 386 5.42 -24.05 24.21
N ALA A 387 6.57 -24.42 23.65
CA ALA A 387 6.94 -25.82 23.48
C ALA A 387 7.16 -26.52 24.83
N ARG A 388 7.88 -25.88 25.77
CA ARG A 388 8.08 -26.43 27.12
C ARG A 388 6.77 -26.60 27.87
N ALA A 389 5.84 -25.64 27.79
CA ALA A 389 4.51 -25.73 28.37
C ALA A 389 3.74 -26.96 27.85
N VAL A 390 3.74 -27.17 26.52
CA VAL A 390 3.06 -28.34 25.92
C VAL A 390 3.74 -29.66 26.28
N ALA A 391 5.08 -29.69 26.29
CA ALA A 391 5.82 -30.87 26.74
C ALA A 391 5.58 -31.19 28.23
N ALA A 392 5.23 -30.18 29.04
CA ALA A 392 4.83 -30.33 30.45
C ALA A 392 3.36 -30.75 30.64
N GLY A 393 2.60 -30.96 29.56
CA GLY A 393 1.22 -31.45 29.61
C GLY A 393 0.14 -30.38 29.47
N GLU A 394 0.51 -29.12 29.20
CA GLU A 394 -0.49 -28.08 28.90
C GLU A 394 -1.14 -28.30 27.53
N LYS A 395 -2.47 -28.20 27.47
CA LYS A 395 -3.21 -28.33 26.21
C LYS A 395 -3.00 -27.09 25.35
N ALA A 396 -2.39 -27.29 24.18
CA ALA A 396 -2.39 -26.29 23.12
C ALA A 396 -3.37 -26.66 22.01
N ALA A 397 -4.04 -25.66 21.44
CA ALA A 397 -4.93 -25.84 20.29
C ALA A 397 -4.19 -26.37 19.02
N ARG A 398 -2.87 -26.16 18.94
CA ARG A 398 -2.00 -26.69 17.89
C ARG A 398 -0.64 -27.03 18.47
N VAL A 399 -0.03 -28.13 17.99
CA VAL A 399 1.33 -28.52 18.38
C VAL A 399 2.32 -27.41 18.02
N PRO A 400 3.03 -26.82 19.00
CA PRO A 400 3.98 -25.75 18.75
C PRO A 400 5.24 -26.29 18.07
N ARG A 401 6.02 -25.38 17.48
CA ARG A 401 7.35 -25.69 16.94
C ARG A 401 8.28 -26.17 18.06
N PHE A 402 9.23 -27.05 17.74
CA PHE A 402 10.16 -27.68 18.70
C PHE A 402 9.51 -28.74 19.60
N ILE A 403 8.47 -29.40 19.10
CA ILE A 403 7.93 -30.64 19.67
C ILE A 403 8.12 -31.76 18.68
N LYS A 404 8.56 -32.91 19.20
CA LYS A 404 8.63 -34.19 18.49
C LYS A 404 7.63 -35.15 19.12
N ASN A 405 6.93 -35.92 18.29
CA ASN A 405 6.07 -36.99 18.77
C ASN A 405 6.90 -38.28 18.87
N ARG A 406 6.88 -38.92 20.03
CA ARG A 406 7.50 -40.23 20.23
C ARG A 406 6.51 -41.14 20.93
N ASN A 407 6.09 -42.23 20.27
CA ASN A 407 5.15 -43.21 20.83
C ASN A 407 3.87 -42.61 21.45
N GLY A 408 3.34 -41.54 20.86
CA GLY A 408 2.14 -40.85 21.35
C GLY A 408 2.39 -39.79 22.44
N SER A 409 3.62 -39.66 22.98
CA SER A 409 3.99 -38.56 23.85
C SER A 409 4.62 -37.39 23.07
N GLN A 410 4.33 -36.17 23.53
CA GLN A 410 4.90 -34.94 22.99
C GLN A 410 6.16 -34.59 23.80
N GLU A 411 7.33 -34.71 23.17
CA GLU A 411 8.62 -34.37 23.79
C GLU A 411 9.17 -33.07 23.21
N PHE A 412 9.91 -32.33 24.03
CA PHE A 412 10.63 -31.13 23.59
C PHE A 412 11.84 -31.48 22.70
N ASP A 413 11.97 -30.79 21.56
CA ASP A 413 13.06 -30.96 20.58
C ASP A 413 14.13 -29.88 20.76
N GLU A 414 14.98 -30.07 21.78
CA GLU A 414 16.11 -29.20 22.10
C GLU A 414 17.09 -29.07 20.92
N ALA A 415 17.32 -30.15 20.16
CA ALA A 415 18.26 -30.14 19.03
C ALA A 415 17.77 -29.23 17.88
N SER A 416 16.47 -29.21 17.59
CA SER A 416 15.88 -28.28 16.61
C SER A 416 15.90 -26.83 17.10
N LEU A 417 15.70 -26.60 18.40
CA LEU A 417 15.84 -25.26 18.99
C LEU A 417 17.28 -24.75 18.87
N GLN A 418 18.27 -25.56 19.23
CA GLN A 418 19.69 -25.16 19.13
C GLN A 418 20.06 -24.84 17.68
N ARG A 419 19.65 -25.68 16.72
CA ARG A 419 19.83 -25.38 15.28
C ARG A 419 19.19 -24.05 14.87
N ALA A 420 18.01 -23.71 15.41
CA ALA A 420 17.38 -22.42 15.13
C ALA A 420 18.12 -21.25 15.78
N ARG A 421 18.64 -21.42 17.01
CA ARG A 421 19.43 -20.41 17.73
C ARG A 421 20.72 -20.05 16.98
N ARG A 422 21.40 -21.03 16.37
CA ARG A 422 22.63 -20.80 15.58
C ARG A 422 22.43 -19.92 14.35
N LEU A 423 21.20 -19.82 13.84
CA LEU A 423 20.87 -19.13 12.59
C LEU A 423 20.21 -17.76 12.81
N VAL A 424 20.10 -17.34 14.06
CA VAL A 424 19.52 -16.06 14.46
C VAL A 424 20.27 -14.91 13.80
N GLY A 425 19.53 -13.92 13.28
CA GLY A 425 20.14 -12.74 12.66
C GLY A 425 20.54 -12.90 11.20
N LEU A 426 20.58 -14.12 10.66
CA LEU A 426 20.82 -14.38 9.25
C LEU A 426 19.57 -14.17 8.40
N LYS A 427 19.76 -13.56 7.23
CA LYS A 427 18.77 -13.52 6.14
C LYS A 427 19.47 -13.81 4.84
N GLY A 428 18.95 -14.79 4.10
CA GLY A 428 19.48 -15.18 2.80
C GLY A 428 18.62 -14.63 1.66
N TYR A 429 19.24 -14.53 0.50
CA TYR A 429 18.68 -14.12 -0.77
C TYR A 429 19.21 -15.05 -1.86
N VAL A 430 18.41 -15.33 -2.89
CA VAL A 430 18.82 -16.17 -4.04
C VAL A 430 18.59 -15.37 -5.32
N THR A 431 19.55 -15.46 -6.25
CA THR A 431 19.50 -14.76 -7.52
C THR A 431 20.26 -15.52 -8.61
N ASN A 432 19.91 -15.27 -9.88
CA ASN A 432 20.68 -15.69 -11.06
C ASN A 432 21.50 -14.53 -11.66
N ILE A 433 21.71 -13.45 -10.90
CA ILE A 433 22.46 -12.27 -11.34
C ILE A 433 23.93 -12.38 -10.91
N ASP A 434 24.84 -12.18 -11.87
CA ASP A 434 26.28 -12.19 -11.65
C ASP A 434 26.72 -11.10 -10.65
N ALA A 435 27.77 -11.38 -9.86
CA ALA A 435 28.31 -10.44 -8.88
C ALA A 435 28.94 -9.19 -9.50
N ALA A 436 29.46 -9.29 -10.74
CA ALA A 436 29.99 -8.16 -11.50
C ALA A 436 28.86 -7.24 -12.01
N LEU A 437 27.68 -7.80 -12.30
CA LEU A 437 26.51 -7.02 -12.74
C LEU A 437 25.75 -6.40 -11.57
N MET A 438 25.58 -7.14 -10.48
CA MET A 438 24.89 -6.65 -9.29
C MET A 438 25.61 -7.13 -8.03
N PRO A 439 26.29 -6.23 -7.30
CA PRO A 439 26.94 -6.57 -6.03
C PRO A 439 25.94 -7.07 -4.98
N ALA A 440 26.42 -7.85 -4.01
CA ALA A 440 25.58 -8.43 -2.96
C ALA A 440 24.78 -7.38 -2.17
N THR A 441 25.35 -6.20 -1.94
CA THR A 441 24.68 -5.05 -1.29
C THR A 441 23.46 -4.57 -2.07
N GLU A 442 23.55 -4.52 -3.41
CA GLU A 442 22.45 -4.09 -4.27
C GLU A 442 21.35 -5.15 -4.38
N VAL A 443 21.70 -6.44 -4.37
CA VAL A 443 20.72 -7.53 -4.28
C VAL A 443 19.87 -7.39 -3.01
N ILE A 444 20.52 -7.12 -1.88
CA ILE A 444 19.87 -6.91 -0.59
C ILE A 444 18.97 -5.66 -0.63
N ALA A 445 19.48 -4.53 -1.12
CA ALA A 445 18.73 -3.29 -1.22
C ALA A 445 17.50 -3.42 -2.14
N SER A 446 17.66 -4.11 -3.27
CA SER A 446 16.58 -4.37 -4.23
C SER A 446 15.48 -5.25 -3.63
N TYR A 447 15.84 -6.30 -2.87
CA TYR A 447 14.85 -7.07 -2.13
C TYR A 447 14.16 -6.25 -1.04
N HIS A 448 14.87 -5.35 -0.37
CA HIS A 448 14.25 -4.49 0.66
C HIS A 448 13.17 -3.61 0.04
N ASN A 449 13.28 -3.21 -1.23
CA ASN A 449 12.27 -2.42 -1.93
C ASN A 449 10.91 -3.13 -2.11
N LEU A 450 10.77 -4.43 -1.79
CA LEU A 450 9.46 -5.11 -1.78
C LEU A 450 8.39 -4.40 -0.94
N TRP A 451 8.79 -3.58 0.05
CA TRP A 451 7.82 -2.78 0.80
C TRP A 451 7.02 -1.80 -0.08
N HIS A 452 7.53 -1.40 -1.26
CA HIS A 452 6.81 -0.53 -2.20
C HIS A 452 5.56 -1.20 -2.77
N VAL A 453 5.62 -2.49 -3.12
CA VAL A 453 4.43 -3.24 -3.58
C VAL A 453 3.45 -3.47 -2.43
N GLU A 454 3.94 -3.75 -1.22
CA GLU A 454 3.09 -3.84 -0.03
C GLU A 454 2.36 -2.50 0.25
N ALA A 455 3.06 -1.37 0.09
CA ALA A 455 2.47 -0.04 0.22
C ALA A 455 1.40 0.22 -0.85
N SER A 456 1.60 -0.26 -2.08
CA SER A 456 0.60 -0.16 -3.15
C SER A 456 -0.63 -1.01 -2.86
N PHE A 457 -0.45 -2.23 -2.34
CA PHE A 457 -1.57 -3.03 -1.86
C PHE A 457 -2.30 -2.40 -0.68
N ARG A 458 -1.57 -1.76 0.24
CA ARG A 458 -2.17 -1.03 1.35
C ARG A 458 -3.08 0.07 0.82
N MET A 459 -2.56 0.95 -0.06
CA MET A 459 -3.32 2.03 -0.68
C MET A 459 -4.55 1.52 -1.44
N SER A 460 -4.39 0.45 -2.22
CA SER A 460 -5.50 -0.19 -2.94
C SER A 460 -6.61 -0.68 -1.99
N LYS A 461 -6.24 -1.24 -0.83
CA LYS A 461 -7.19 -1.78 0.15
C LYS A 461 -7.83 -0.73 1.04
N SER A 462 -7.07 0.25 1.53
CA SER A 462 -7.56 1.25 2.48
C SER A 462 -8.14 2.46 1.78
N ASP A 463 -7.34 3.11 0.95
CA ASP A 463 -7.67 4.42 0.39
C ASP A 463 -8.59 4.28 -0.84
N LEU A 464 -8.42 3.22 -1.62
CA LEU A 464 -9.26 2.93 -2.79
C LEU A 464 -10.37 1.91 -2.51
N ALA A 465 -10.40 1.33 -1.30
CA ALA A 465 -11.37 0.32 -0.87
C ALA A 465 -11.65 -0.79 -1.90
N ALA A 466 -10.60 -1.48 -2.37
CA ALA A 466 -10.76 -2.73 -3.13
C ALA A 466 -11.50 -3.85 -2.37
N ARG A 467 -11.65 -3.69 -1.05
CA ARG A 467 -12.38 -4.60 -0.17
C ARG A 467 -13.20 -3.83 0.87
N PRO A 468 -14.30 -4.40 1.40
CA PRO A 468 -14.95 -5.64 0.92
C PRO A 468 -15.44 -5.48 -0.53
N MET A 469 -15.35 -6.56 -1.31
CA MET A 469 -15.78 -6.54 -2.70
C MET A 469 -17.26 -6.92 -2.81
N PHE A 470 -18.07 -6.00 -3.34
CA PHE A 470 -19.52 -6.18 -3.49
C PHE A 470 -19.95 -6.67 -4.89
N ALA A 471 -18.99 -6.80 -5.82
CA ALA A 471 -19.24 -7.34 -7.15
C ALA A 471 -19.49 -8.86 -7.08
N ARG A 472 -20.54 -9.33 -7.75
CA ARG A 472 -21.00 -10.73 -7.66
C ARG A 472 -20.62 -11.60 -8.85
N THR A 473 -20.58 -11.03 -10.06
CA THR A 473 -20.22 -11.76 -11.27
C THR A 473 -18.74 -11.59 -11.58
N ARG A 474 -18.13 -12.58 -12.24
CA ARG A 474 -16.72 -12.51 -12.66
C ARG A 474 -16.41 -11.24 -13.45
N ASP A 475 -17.25 -10.88 -14.41
CA ASP A 475 -17.04 -9.66 -15.22
C ASP A 475 -17.09 -8.38 -14.39
N ALA A 476 -17.99 -8.30 -13.41
CA ALA A 476 -18.09 -7.14 -12.53
C ALA A 476 -16.88 -7.04 -11.58
N ILE A 477 -16.38 -8.19 -11.08
CA ILE A 477 -15.16 -8.29 -10.28
C ILE A 477 -13.98 -7.79 -11.11
N GLU A 478 -13.84 -8.28 -12.33
CA GLU A 478 -12.74 -7.91 -13.21
C GLU A 478 -12.79 -6.42 -13.58
N ALA A 479 -13.96 -5.87 -13.90
CA ALA A 479 -14.12 -4.45 -14.17
C ALA A 479 -13.81 -3.58 -12.94
N HIS A 480 -14.23 -4.00 -11.74
CA HIS A 480 -13.90 -3.31 -10.50
C HIS A 480 -12.39 -3.29 -10.24
N LEU A 481 -11.71 -4.44 -10.42
CA LEU A 481 -10.25 -4.52 -10.30
C LEU A 481 -9.56 -3.58 -11.29
N THR A 482 -10.07 -3.44 -12.52
CA THR A 482 -9.53 -2.50 -13.50
C THR A 482 -9.70 -1.05 -13.05
N ILE A 483 -10.85 -0.68 -12.46
CA ILE A 483 -11.04 0.66 -11.87
C ILE A 483 -10.05 0.90 -10.74
N VAL A 484 -9.89 -0.05 -9.82
CA VAL A 484 -8.97 0.09 -8.68
C VAL A 484 -7.52 0.17 -9.16
N PHE A 485 -7.13 -0.63 -10.14
CA PHE A 485 -5.79 -0.60 -10.75
C PHE A 485 -5.50 0.78 -11.38
N THR A 486 -6.45 1.31 -12.15
CA THR A 486 -6.32 2.64 -12.77
C THR A 486 -6.28 3.74 -11.71
N ALA A 487 -7.14 3.66 -10.68
CA ALA A 487 -7.14 4.59 -9.56
C ALA A 487 -5.83 4.56 -8.76
N LEU A 488 -5.23 3.37 -8.61
CA LEU A 488 -3.92 3.21 -7.97
C LEU A 488 -2.82 3.88 -8.80
N ALA A 489 -2.85 3.75 -10.13
CA ALA A 489 -1.90 4.42 -11.01
C ALA A 489 -1.98 5.95 -10.89
N VAL A 490 -3.19 6.51 -10.96
CA VAL A 490 -3.43 7.95 -10.76
C VAL A 490 -2.95 8.40 -9.38
N SER A 491 -3.28 7.65 -8.33
CA SER A 491 -2.90 7.99 -6.95
C SER A 491 -1.40 7.95 -6.72
N ARG A 492 -0.70 6.96 -7.30
CA ARG A 492 0.76 6.86 -7.24
C ARG A 492 1.43 7.98 -8.02
N GLU A 493 0.89 8.35 -9.17
CA GLU A 493 1.44 9.45 -9.95
C GLU A 493 1.27 10.81 -9.24
N VAL A 494 0.11 11.07 -8.64
CA VAL A 494 -0.09 12.23 -7.77
C VAL A 494 0.95 12.26 -6.65
N GLN A 495 1.16 11.13 -5.97
CA GLN A 495 2.15 11.04 -4.90
C GLN A 495 3.58 11.24 -5.41
N ASN A 496 3.92 10.70 -6.58
CA ASN A 496 5.25 10.83 -7.17
C ASN A 496 5.56 12.27 -7.58
N ARG A 497 4.59 12.99 -8.17
CA ARG A 497 4.76 14.38 -8.61
C ARG A 497 4.78 15.36 -7.45
N THR A 498 3.86 15.20 -6.49
CA THR A 498 3.66 16.17 -5.40
C THR A 498 4.46 15.86 -4.14
N GLY A 499 4.91 14.62 -3.97
CA GLY A 499 5.49 14.12 -2.71
C GLY A 499 4.45 13.93 -1.58
N LEU A 500 3.17 14.23 -1.81
CA LEU A 500 2.12 14.13 -0.81
C LEU A 500 1.47 12.75 -0.80
N SER A 501 1.03 12.28 0.37
CA SER A 501 0.11 11.15 0.42
C SER A 501 -1.21 11.51 -0.26
N LEU A 502 -1.88 10.51 -0.86
CA LEU A 502 -3.19 10.72 -1.51
C LEU A 502 -4.19 11.40 -0.57
N ARG A 503 -4.26 10.94 0.69
CA ARG A 503 -5.16 11.52 1.70
C ARG A 503 -4.86 12.99 1.97
N ARG A 504 -3.57 13.37 2.06
CA ARG A 504 -3.17 14.77 2.25
C ARG A 504 -3.52 15.61 1.03
N PHE A 505 -3.23 15.12 -0.18
CA PHE A 505 -3.62 15.77 -1.43
C PHE A 505 -5.14 16.05 -1.50
N LEU A 506 -5.96 15.03 -1.24
CA LEU A 506 -7.42 15.16 -1.22
C LEU A 506 -7.89 16.14 -0.12
N ARG A 507 -7.30 16.10 1.08
CA ARG A 507 -7.64 17.01 2.18
C ARG A 507 -7.31 18.47 1.85
N THR A 508 -6.27 18.72 1.07
CA THR A 508 -5.87 20.06 0.65
C THR A 508 -6.78 20.59 -0.47
N LEU A 509 -7.07 19.78 -1.50
CA LEU A 509 -7.81 20.26 -2.68
C LEU A 509 -9.34 20.16 -2.53
N LYS A 510 -9.89 19.17 -1.82
CA LYS A 510 -11.35 18.98 -1.69
C LYS A 510 -12.09 20.20 -1.11
N PRO A 511 -11.56 20.94 -0.12
CA PRO A 511 -12.21 22.15 0.40
C PRO A 511 -12.25 23.33 -0.59
N LEU A 512 -11.41 23.33 -1.63
CA LEU A 512 -11.34 24.40 -2.61
C LEU A 512 -12.52 24.29 -3.58
N ARG A 513 -13.57 25.07 -3.31
CA ARG A 513 -14.81 25.03 -4.08
C ARG A 513 -15.02 26.30 -4.88
N SER A 514 -15.37 26.14 -6.15
CA SER A 514 -15.97 27.21 -6.95
C SER A 514 -17.42 27.42 -6.53
N ALA A 515 -17.92 28.64 -6.62
CA ALA A 515 -19.31 28.97 -6.32
C ALA A 515 -19.96 29.72 -7.50
N THR A 516 -21.09 29.21 -7.98
CA THR A 516 -21.97 29.91 -8.92
C THR A 516 -22.98 30.71 -8.11
N ILE A 517 -22.94 32.03 -8.24
CA ILE A 517 -23.74 32.98 -7.46
C ILE A 517 -24.62 33.77 -8.41
N ASP A 518 -25.91 33.88 -8.05
CA ASP A 518 -26.84 34.83 -8.64
C ASP A 518 -26.74 36.16 -7.88
N LEU A 519 -26.29 37.19 -8.58
CA LEU A 519 -26.21 38.57 -8.11
C LEU A 519 -27.15 39.41 -8.96
N ASN A 520 -28.37 39.64 -8.45
CA ASN A 520 -29.38 40.49 -9.10
C ASN A 520 -29.73 40.03 -10.53
N GLY A 521 -29.82 38.71 -10.77
CA GLY A 521 -30.09 38.11 -12.07
C GLY A 521 -28.84 37.84 -12.91
N VAL A 522 -27.66 38.29 -12.46
CA VAL A 522 -26.37 37.96 -13.09
C VAL A 522 -25.81 36.70 -12.44
N ILE A 523 -25.80 35.60 -13.20
CA ILE A 523 -25.22 34.33 -12.77
C ILE A 523 -23.74 34.30 -13.16
N ALA A 524 -22.85 34.29 -12.16
CA ALA A 524 -21.40 34.21 -12.36
C ALA A 524 -20.80 33.08 -11.52
N THR A 525 -19.75 32.43 -12.05
CA THR A 525 -19.01 31.39 -11.33
C THR A 525 -17.66 31.94 -10.89
N TYR A 526 -17.40 31.88 -9.58
CA TYR A 526 -16.17 32.36 -8.97
C TYR A 526 -15.29 31.15 -8.59
N PRO A 527 -14.01 31.12 -9.02
CA PRO A 527 -13.08 30.06 -8.65
C PRO A 527 -12.69 30.15 -7.16
N PRO A 528 -12.20 29.06 -6.55
CA PRO A 528 -11.66 29.11 -5.20
C PRO A 528 -10.42 30.01 -5.12
N ALA A 529 -10.18 30.62 -3.96
CA ALA A 529 -8.92 31.28 -3.68
C ALA A 529 -7.80 30.23 -3.61
N ILE A 530 -6.74 30.43 -4.40
CA ILE A 530 -5.58 29.54 -4.46
C ILE A 530 -4.43 30.23 -3.73
N ASP A 531 -3.90 29.58 -2.70
CA ASP A 531 -2.68 30.03 -2.02
C ASP A 531 -1.42 29.45 -2.68
N ASN A 532 -0.25 29.86 -2.19
CA ASN A 532 1.04 29.41 -2.74
C ASN A 532 1.28 27.91 -2.55
N GLU A 533 0.74 27.28 -1.50
CA GLU A 533 0.88 25.83 -1.27
C GLU A 533 0.11 25.07 -2.33
N VAL A 534 -1.17 25.43 -2.55
CA VAL A 534 -2.03 24.83 -3.56
C VAL A 534 -1.45 25.05 -4.96
N LYS A 535 -0.96 26.26 -5.26
CA LYS A 535 -0.32 26.54 -6.55
C LYS A 535 0.88 25.63 -6.79
N THR A 536 1.75 25.46 -5.80
CA THR A 536 2.92 24.56 -5.89
C THR A 536 2.49 23.11 -6.16
N ILE A 537 1.40 22.66 -5.53
CA ILE A 537 0.85 21.31 -5.77
C ILE A 537 0.36 21.17 -7.22
N LEU A 538 -0.39 22.15 -7.72
CA LEU A 538 -0.92 22.12 -9.10
C LEU A 538 0.22 22.18 -10.12
N ASP A 539 1.17 23.10 -9.96
CA ASP A 539 2.34 23.24 -10.84
C ASP A 539 3.15 21.93 -10.89
N ALA A 540 3.29 21.23 -9.76
CA ALA A 540 3.95 19.93 -9.71
C ALA A 540 3.20 18.83 -10.49
N LEU A 541 1.87 18.92 -10.62
CA LEU A 541 1.09 17.99 -11.44
C LEU A 541 1.24 18.27 -12.93
N GLU A 542 1.47 19.54 -13.32
CA GLU A 542 1.67 19.94 -14.73
C GLU A 542 3.07 19.59 -15.24
N ALA A 543 4.07 19.59 -14.37
CA ALA A 543 5.44 19.24 -14.73
C ALA A 543 5.52 17.79 -15.24
N GLU A 544 5.60 17.62 -16.56
CA GLU A 544 6.09 16.36 -17.13
C GLU A 544 7.46 16.09 -16.50
N ASN A 545 7.66 14.85 -16.01
CA ASN A 545 8.89 14.41 -15.35
C ASN A 545 10.09 14.58 -16.30
N SER A 546 10.61 15.81 -16.36
CA SER A 546 11.82 16.22 -17.03
C SER A 546 12.98 15.96 -16.07
N ARG A 547 13.13 14.71 -15.64
CA ARG A 547 14.30 14.29 -14.87
C ARG A 547 15.02 13.23 -15.68
N HIS A 548 15.99 13.75 -16.44
CA HIS A 548 17.06 13.06 -17.16
C HIS A 548 17.73 11.98 -16.32
#